data_AF-K1TK97-F1
#
_entry.id   AF-K1TK97-F1
#
_cell.length_a   1.000
_cell.length_b   1.000
_cell.length_c   1.000
_cell.angle_alpha   90.00
_cell.angle_beta   90.00
_cell.angle_gamma   90.00
#
_symmetry.space_group_name_H-M   'P 1'
#
loop_
_entity.id
_entity.type
_entity.pdbx_description
1 polymer ?
#
loop_
_entity_poly.entity_id
_entity_poly.type
_entity_poly.pdbx_seq_one_letter_code
_entity_poly.pdbx_strand_id
1 'polypeptide(L)'
;MDICTFRREPFVMGNIARMRSDILENAASPLHNHLEVFVSDNGQTLDYDKLNSDTVHVVPNANVGGAGGFTRGMIEILKANENGAGVTHVLVMDDDIVLDTDVLLRTYTLLSLRKPEYADVFVGGAMLRLDRPTFR
;
A
#
# COMPACT_ATOMS: atom_id res chain seq x y z
N MET A 1 -3.90 0.04 -1.21
CA MET A 1 -2.48 0.42 -1.32
C MET A 1 -1.83 -0.52 -2.31
N ASP A 2 -1.06 0.01 -3.25
CA ASP A 2 -0.34 -0.74 -4.28
C ASP A 2 1.18 -0.61 -4.06
N ILE A 3 1.85 -1.75 -3.95
CA ILE A 3 3.30 -1.87 -3.75
C ILE A 3 3.87 -2.73 -4.87
N CYS A 4 4.83 -2.20 -5.61
CA CYS A 4 5.62 -2.99 -6.57
C CYS A 4 6.95 -3.36 -5.94
N THR A 5 7.35 -4.64 -5.97
CA THR A 5 8.63 -5.06 -5.42
C THR A 5 9.47 -5.93 -6.34
N PHE A 6 10.79 -5.78 -6.24
CA PHE A 6 11.77 -6.68 -6.85
C PHE A 6 12.94 -6.94 -5.90
N ARG A 7 12.91 -8.07 -5.19
CA ARG A 7 13.98 -8.51 -4.27
C ARG A 7 14.28 -7.54 -3.13
N ARG A 8 13.23 -6.99 -2.51
CA ARG A 8 13.29 -6.11 -1.32
C ARG A 8 12.49 -6.69 -0.14
N GLU A 9 12.57 -8.00 0.04
CA GLU A 9 11.78 -8.76 1.01
C GLU A 9 11.84 -8.18 2.43
N PRO A 10 13.01 -7.78 2.97
CA PRO A 10 13.07 -7.22 4.33
C PRO A 10 12.22 -5.96 4.52
N PHE A 11 12.18 -5.07 3.52
CA PHE A 11 11.39 -3.84 3.61
C PHE A 11 9.90 -4.12 3.42
N VAL A 12 9.53 -4.89 2.39
CA VAL A 12 8.13 -5.23 2.11
C VAL A 12 7.51 -5.98 3.29
N MET A 13 8.20 -7.01 3.80
CA MET A 13 7.71 -7.78 4.94
C MET A 13 7.63 -6.92 6.21
N GLY A 14 8.61 -6.04 6.44
CA GLY A 14 8.59 -5.09 7.56
C GLY A 14 7.39 -4.13 7.49
N ASN A 15 7.13 -3.56 6.31
CA ASN A 15 6.00 -2.65 6.09
C ASN A 15 4.65 -3.38 6.21
N ILE A 16 4.52 -4.59 5.67
CA ILE A 16 3.30 -5.41 5.83
C ILE A 16 3.07 -5.74 7.30
N ALA A 17 4.11 -6.17 8.03
CA ALA A 17 3.99 -6.47 9.46
C ALA A 17 3.55 -5.26 10.28
N ARG A 18 4.07 -4.07 9.95
CA ARG A 18 3.69 -2.81 10.59
C ARG A 18 2.27 -2.40 10.27
N MET A 19 1.83 -2.52 9.01
CA MET A 19 0.43 -2.29 8.64
C MET A 19 -0.52 -3.29 9.30
N ARG A 20 -0.14 -4.57 9.43
CA ARG A 20 -0.92 -5.57 10.16
C ARG A 20 -1.11 -5.17 11.62
N SER A 21 0.00 -4.95 12.33
CA SER A 21 0.00 -4.58 13.75
C SER A 21 -0.73 -3.27 14.03
N ASP A 22 -0.49 -2.22 13.24
CA ASP A 22 -0.98 -0.88 13.55
C ASP A 22 -2.40 -0.63 13.03
N ILE A 23 -2.82 -1.33 11.96
CA ILE A 23 -4.05 -1.04 11.20
C ILE A 23 -4.92 -2.28 10.97
N LEU A 24 -4.43 -3.27 10.21
CA LEU A 24 -5.29 -4.33 9.66
C LEU A 24 -5.85 -5.26 10.74
N GLU A 25 -5.01 -5.62 11.71
CA GLU A 25 -5.36 -6.51 12.84
C GLU A 25 -5.68 -5.73 14.13
N ASN A 26 -5.67 -4.39 14.05
CA ASN A 26 -5.93 -3.51 15.18
C ASN A 26 -7.33 -2.87 15.06
N ALA A 27 -8.32 -3.47 15.70
CA ALA A 27 -9.70 -2.97 15.70
C ALA A 27 -9.87 -1.57 16.32
N ALA A 28 -8.89 -1.07 17.08
CA ALA A 28 -8.91 0.30 17.62
C ALA A 28 -8.36 1.34 16.63
N SER A 29 -7.75 0.91 15.52
CA SER A 29 -7.24 1.81 14.49
C SER A 29 -8.39 2.49 13.75
N PRO A 30 -8.38 3.83 13.56
CA PRO A 30 -9.37 4.50 12.72
C PRO A 30 -9.34 4.05 11.26
N LEU A 31 -8.25 3.39 10.83
CA LEU A 31 -8.10 2.84 9.50
C LEU A 31 -8.49 1.36 9.40
N HIS A 32 -8.91 0.74 10.50
CA HIS A 32 -9.38 -0.64 10.49
C HIS A 32 -10.57 -0.77 9.51
N ASN A 33 -10.53 -1.77 8.62
CA ASN A 33 -11.48 -1.95 7.50
C ASN A 33 -11.49 -0.81 6.45
N HIS A 34 -10.50 0.08 6.45
CA HIS A 34 -10.33 1.15 5.46
C HIS A 34 -9.02 1.06 4.69
N LEU A 35 -8.28 -0.04 4.86
CA LEU A 35 -7.03 -0.31 4.14
C LEU A 35 -7.01 -1.74 3.63
N GLU A 36 -6.64 -1.88 2.37
CA GLU A 36 -6.36 -3.15 1.71
C GLU A 36 -5.04 -3.02 0.95
N VAL A 37 -4.19 -4.03 1.01
CA VAL A 37 -2.81 -4.00 0.52
C VAL A 37 -2.63 -4.96 -0.63
N PHE A 38 -2.11 -4.47 -1.75
CA PHE A 38 -1.81 -5.23 -2.95
C PHE A 38 -0.31 -5.11 -3.23
N VAL A 39 0.35 -6.24 -3.44
CA VAL A 39 1.78 -6.33 -3.71
C VAL A 39 2.00 -7.07 -5.02
N SER A 40 2.56 -6.38 -6.01
CA SER A 40 3.06 -6.97 -7.23
C SER A 40 4.51 -7.42 -7.04
N ASP A 41 4.71 -8.72 -6.90
CA ASP A 41 6.03 -9.33 -6.73
C ASP A 41 6.68 -9.63 -8.08
N ASN A 42 7.42 -8.65 -8.62
CA ASN A 42 8.21 -8.81 -9.84
C ASN A 42 9.43 -9.73 -9.62
N GLY A 43 9.87 -9.90 -8.36
CA GLY A 43 11.01 -10.75 -8.00
C GLY A 43 10.64 -12.22 -7.96
N GLN A 44 9.37 -12.53 -7.71
CA GLN A 44 8.84 -13.87 -7.47
C GLN A 44 9.58 -14.59 -6.33
N THR A 45 9.83 -13.85 -5.25
CA THR A 45 10.65 -14.30 -4.11
C THR A 45 9.89 -14.30 -2.79
N LEU A 46 8.68 -13.73 -2.74
CA LEU A 46 7.87 -13.69 -1.53
C LEU A 46 7.13 -15.01 -1.27
N ASP A 47 6.87 -15.30 0.01
CA ASP A 47 6.09 -16.45 0.45
C ASP A 47 4.60 -16.09 0.47
N TYR A 48 3.90 -16.41 -0.62
CA TYR A 48 2.51 -16.02 -0.84
C TYR A 48 1.55 -16.63 0.19
N ASP A 49 1.76 -17.88 0.59
CA ASP A 49 0.88 -18.58 1.53
C ASP A 49 0.95 -17.94 2.93
N LYS A 50 2.10 -17.39 3.31
CA LYS A 50 2.27 -16.69 4.60
C LYS A 50 1.80 -15.23 4.56
N LEU A 51 1.88 -14.58 3.41
CA LEU A 51 1.58 -13.15 3.29
C LEU A 51 0.14 -12.87 2.87
N ASN A 52 -0.51 -13.78 2.14
CA ASN A 52 -1.88 -13.58 1.72
C ASN A 52 -2.85 -13.71 2.88
N SER A 53 -3.86 -12.84 2.89
CA SER A 53 -4.96 -12.78 3.85
C SER A 53 -6.11 -11.99 3.24
N ASP A 54 -7.23 -11.85 3.94
CA ASP A 54 -8.40 -11.12 3.42
C ASP A 54 -8.10 -9.65 3.07
N THR A 55 -7.05 -9.05 3.66
CA THR A 55 -6.69 -7.63 3.46
C THR A 55 -5.31 -7.42 2.84
N VAL A 56 -4.55 -8.49 2.57
CA VAL A 56 -3.20 -8.43 1.99
C VAL A 56 -3.13 -9.43 0.84
N HIS A 57 -2.84 -8.94 -0.35
CA HIS A 57 -2.83 -9.69 -1.61
C HIS A 57 -1.49 -9.54 -2.31
N VAL A 58 -0.67 -10.58 -2.27
CA VAL A 58 0.63 -10.67 -2.95
C VAL A 58 0.46 -11.54 -4.17
N VAL A 59 0.73 -10.97 -5.35
CA VAL A 59 0.62 -11.67 -6.64
C VAL A 59 1.97 -11.72 -7.36
N PRO A 60 2.33 -12.86 -7.96
CA PRO A 60 3.53 -12.94 -8.78
C PRO A 60 3.34 -12.12 -10.07
N ASN A 61 4.40 -11.45 -10.50
CA ASN A 61 4.42 -10.69 -11.74
C ASN A 61 5.73 -10.92 -12.50
N ALA A 62 5.72 -10.73 -13.82
CA ALA A 62 6.96 -10.70 -14.59
C ALA A 62 7.78 -9.45 -14.22
N ASN A 63 9.10 -9.49 -14.38
CA ASN A 63 9.92 -8.30 -14.19
C ASN A 63 9.74 -7.32 -15.37
N VAL A 64 8.75 -6.43 -15.23
CA VAL A 64 8.37 -5.41 -16.22
C VAL A 64 8.61 -3.98 -15.72
N GLY A 65 9.52 -3.84 -14.73
CA GLY A 65 9.82 -2.57 -14.07
C GLY A 65 8.68 -2.05 -13.19
N GLY A 66 8.88 -0.85 -12.62
CA GLY A 66 7.92 -0.24 -11.70
C GLY A 66 6.57 0.08 -12.35
N ALA A 67 6.58 0.63 -13.57
CA ALA A 67 5.34 0.95 -14.28
C ALA A 67 4.46 -0.28 -14.50
N GLY A 68 5.05 -1.41 -14.91
CA GLY A 68 4.31 -2.65 -15.10
C GLY A 68 3.91 -3.31 -13.77
N GLY A 69 4.69 -3.15 -12.71
CA GLY A 69 4.34 -3.62 -11.37
C GLY A 69 3.16 -2.86 -10.75
N PHE A 70 3.18 -1.53 -10.79
CA PHE A 70 2.03 -0.72 -10.33
C PHE A 70 0.80 -0.91 -11.23
N THR A 71 1.00 -1.08 -12.55
CA THR A 71 -0.12 -1.45 -13.44
C THR A 71 -0.73 -2.79 -13.02
N ARG A 72 0.11 -3.77 -12.67
CA ARG A 72 -0.37 -5.06 -12.18
C ARG A 72 -1.16 -4.92 -10.88
N GLY A 73 -0.68 -4.11 -9.94
CA GLY A 73 -1.37 -3.87 -8.68
C GLY A 73 -2.74 -3.20 -8.87
N MET A 74 -2.81 -2.17 -9.72
CA MET A 74 -4.07 -1.53 -10.09
C MET A 74 -5.06 -2.50 -10.75
N ILE A 75 -4.59 -3.43 -11.61
CA ILE A 75 -5.45 -4.46 -12.20
C ILE A 75 -6.04 -5.37 -11.10
N GLU A 76 -5.25 -5.80 -10.11
CA GLU A 76 -5.77 -6.63 -9.01
C GLU A 76 -6.75 -5.85 -8.11
N ILE A 77 -6.51 -4.56 -7.86
CA ILE A 77 -7.46 -3.69 -7.13
C ILE A 77 -8.81 -3.61 -7.86
N LEU A 78 -8.79 -3.45 -9.19
CA LEU A 78 -10.02 -3.40 -9.99
C LEU A 78 -10.79 -4.73 -9.90
N LYS A 79 -10.12 -5.88 -9.97
CA LYS A 79 -10.76 -7.19 -9.78
C LYS A 79 -11.31 -7.36 -8.37
N ALA A 80 -10.60 -6.91 -7.34
CA ALA A 80 -11.11 -6.95 -5.96
C ALA A 80 -12.40 -6.10 -5.85
N ASN A 81 -12.44 -4.95 -6.51
CA ASN A 81 -13.65 -4.12 -6.60
C ASN A 81 -14.81 -4.78 -7.35
N GLU A 82 -14.55 -5.48 -8.44
CA GLU A 82 -15.57 -6.30 -9.13
C GLU A 82 -16.16 -7.38 -8.19
N ASN A 83 -15.36 -7.85 -7.23
CA ASN A 83 -15.77 -8.80 -6.20
C ASN A 83 -16.32 -8.14 -4.91
N GLY A 84 -16.51 -6.81 -4.90
CA GLY A 84 -17.17 -6.10 -3.81
C GLY A 84 -16.27 -5.47 -2.75
N ALA A 85 -14.94 -5.37 -2.98
CA ALA A 85 -14.02 -4.73 -2.03
C ALA A 85 -14.33 -3.25 -1.74
N GLY A 86 -14.93 -2.53 -2.69
CA GLY A 86 -15.38 -1.15 -2.48
C GLY A 86 -14.24 -0.12 -2.32
N VAL A 87 -13.04 -0.41 -2.83
CA VAL A 87 -11.89 0.50 -2.86
C VAL A 87 -12.21 1.73 -3.69
N THR A 88 -12.09 2.90 -3.09
CA THR A 88 -12.39 4.20 -3.72
C THR A 88 -11.15 4.97 -4.18
N HIS A 89 -9.98 4.67 -3.61
CA HIS A 89 -8.73 5.38 -3.87
C HIS A 89 -7.57 4.39 -3.96
N VAL A 90 -6.63 4.67 -4.85
CA VAL A 90 -5.36 3.93 -4.95
C VAL A 90 -4.24 4.78 -4.38
N LEU A 91 -3.54 4.24 -3.39
CA LEU A 91 -2.30 4.81 -2.85
C LEU A 91 -1.13 3.95 -3.32
N VAL A 92 -0.22 4.55 -4.07
CA VAL A 92 1.00 3.90 -4.58
C VAL A 92 2.14 4.15 -3.59
N MET A 93 2.94 3.12 -3.30
CA MET A 93 4.07 3.19 -2.37
C MET A 93 5.24 2.35 -2.87
N ASP A 94 6.46 2.87 -2.71
CA ASP A 94 7.69 2.13 -3.01
C ASP A 94 7.93 1.00 -1.98
N ASP A 95 8.69 -0.02 -2.37
CA ASP A 95 8.95 -1.19 -1.56
C ASP A 95 10.09 -1.01 -0.54
N ASP A 96 11.02 -0.08 -0.78
CA ASP A 96 12.26 0.12 -0.01
C ASP A 96 12.21 1.29 0.98
N ILE A 97 11.00 1.69 1.39
CA ILE A 97 10.78 2.71 2.42
C ILE A 97 10.58 2.10 3.81
N VAL A 98 10.75 2.91 4.85
CA VAL A 98 10.19 2.62 6.18
C VAL A 98 8.90 3.43 6.31
N LEU A 99 7.76 2.76 6.24
CA LEU A 99 6.45 3.41 6.33
C LEU A 99 6.20 3.92 7.74
N ASP A 100 5.72 5.14 7.93
CA ASP A 100 5.04 5.59 9.16
C ASP A 100 3.53 5.55 8.98
N THR A 101 2.84 4.68 9.72
CA THR A 101 1.41 4.40 9.56
C THR A 101 0.54 5.62 9.87
N ASP A 102 1.04 6.60 10.63
CA ASP A 102 0.36 7.88 10.86
C ASP A 102 0.17 8.68 9.56
N VAL A 103 1.07 8.53 8.56
CA VAL A 103 0.92 9.22 7.26
C VAL A 103 -0.28 8.69 6.47
N LEU A 104 -0.66 7.43 6.67
CA LEU A 104 -1.85 6.84 6.07
C LEU A 104 -3.10 7.42 6.72
N LEU A 105 -3.09 7.59 8.04
CA LEU A 105 -4.22 8.17 8.77
C LEU A 105 -4.46 9.62 8.33
N ARG A 106 -3.39 10.41 8.18
CA ARG A 106 -3.48 11.79 7.69
C ARG A 106 -4.00 11.85 6.26
N THR A 107 -3.49 10.98 5.38
CA THR A 107 -3.94 10.90 3.98
C THR A 107 -5.42 10.52 3.90
N TYR A 108 -5.84 9.50 4.63
CA TYR A 108 -7.25 9.10 4.73
C TYR A 108 -8.12 10.24 5.24
N THR A 109 -7.75 10.87 6.36
CA THR A 109 -8.52 11.97 6.97
C THR A 109 -8.69 13.15 6.00
N LEU A 110 -7.63 13.51 5.26
CA LEU A 110 -7.69 14.56 4.25
C LEU A 110 -8.67 14.20 3.13
N LEU A 111 -8.59 12.98 2.61
CA LEU A 111 -9.45 12.50 1.52
C LEU A 111 -10.92 12.35 1.95
N SER A 112 -11.18 11.92 3.19
CA SER A 112 -12.53 11.79 3.76
C SER A 112 -13.22 13.13 3.99
N LEU A 113 -12.45 14.21 4.21
CA LEU A 113 -12.96 15.58 4.42
C LEU A 113 -12.87 16.45 3.16
N ARG A 114 -12.46 15.86 2.04
CA ARG A 114 -12.25 16.54 0.78
C ARG A 114 -13.55 17.16 0.27
N LYS A 115 -13.50 18.45 -0.11
CA LYS A 115 -14.65 19.11 -0.73
C LYS A 115 -14.89 18.61 -2.17
N PRO A 116 -16.11 18.73 -2.71
CA PRO A 116 -16.44 18.27 -4.06
C PRO A 116 -15.57 18.89 -5.16
N GLU A 117 -15.19 20.16 -5.04
CA GLU A 117 -14.35 20.86 -6.01
C GLU A 117 -12.93 20.28 -6.14
N TYR A 118 -12.51 19.44 -5.21
CA TYR A 118 -11.21 18.76 -5.23
C TYR A 118 -11.30 17.28 -5.62
N ALA A 119 -12.44 16.80 -6.13
CA ALA A 119 -12.65 15.37 -6.43
C ALA A 119 -11.55 14.74 -7.31
N ASP A 120 -10.98 15.51 -8.23
CA ASP A 120 -9.99 15.02 -9.21
C ASP A 120 -8.53 15.35 -8.83
N VAL A 121 -8.27 15.83 -7.61
CA VAL A 121 -6.90 16.16 -7.19
C VAL A 121 -6.16 14.95 -6.64
N PHE A 122 -4.86 14.92 -6.88
CA PHE A 122 -3.96 13.93 -6.30
C PHE A 122 -3.35 14.46 -5.00
N VAL A 123 -3.17 13.55 -4.04
CA VAL A 123 -2.43 13.83 -2.79
C VAL A 123 -1.08 13.14 -2.89
N GLY A 124 -0.01 13.93 -2.81
CA GLY A 124 1.36 13.43 -2.76
C GLY A 124 1.91 13.45 -1.34
N GLY A 125 2.54 12.36 -0.92
CA GLY A 125 3.32 12.31 0.31
C GLY A 125 4.70 12.96 0.12
N ALA A 126 5.28 13.46 1.22
CA ALA A 126 6.67 13.88 1.26
C ALA A 126 7.55 12.72 1.72
N MET A 127 8.76 12.61 1.18
CA MET A 127 9.74 11.59 1.55
C MET A 127 10.84 12.20 2.43
N LEU A 128 11.16 11.53 3.53
CA LEU A 128 12.35 11.82 4.33
C LEU A 128 13.49 10.90 3.90
N ARG A 129 14.71 11.42 4.00
CA ARG A 129 15.91 10.64 3.75
C ARG A 129 16.08 9.57 4.82
N LEU A 130 16.13 8.30 4.42
CA LEU A 130 16.31 7.20 5.35
C LEU A 130 17.66 7.26 6.10
N ASP A 131 18.71 7.76 5.43
CA ASP A 131 20.05 7.92 6.02
C ASP A 131 20.17 9.16 6.92
N ARG A 132 19.18 10.07 6.87
CA ARG A 132 19.07 11.26 7.72
C ARG A 132 17.59 11.51 8.07
N PRO A 133 16.99 10.71 8.97
CA PRO A 133 15.55 10.72 9.24
C PRO A 133 15.13 11.88 10.16
N THR A 134 15.71 13.07 9.95
CA THR A 134 15.43 14.28 10.72
C THR A 134 15.45 15.48 9.79
N PHE A 135 14.55 16.44 10.02
CA PHE A 135 14.61 17.76 9.41
C PHE A 135 15.74 18.57 10.06
N ARG A 136 16.95 18.50 9.50
CA ARG A 136 18.09 19.34 9.90
C ARG A 136 18.64 20.08 8.70
#